data_AF-A0A3D0HAB3-F1
#
_entry.id   AF-A0A3D0HAB3-F1
#
_cell.length_a   1.000
_cell.length_b   1.000
_cell.length_c   1.000
_cell.angle_alpha   90.00
_cell.angle_beta   90.00
_cell.angle_gamma   90.00
#
_symmetry.space_group_name_H-M   'P 1'
#
loop_
_entity.id
_entity.type
_entity.pdbx_description
1 polymer ?
#
loop_
_entity_poly.entity_id
_entity_poly.type
_entity_poly.pdbx_seq_one_letter_code
_entity_poly.pdbx_strand_id
1 'polypeptide(L)'
;MGSGLSPLETNRHGSGPFPIANPSLTYTGPGEVEFLESSTEVFKVRMSAAGIYTFTVQAMDSENIVHTDIVAIAVQDRDQLDILLQSKWTGMKDALGSGNSEAALGYFHPGTRELYAEIFKQLGSSLPGIASQMRDIELIYAKGGAAKYRIKRQEEVQGEIYDVSYYIYFAKDPYGIWRIARY
;
A
#
# COMPACT_ATOMS: atom_id res chain seq x y z
N MET A 1 -0.57 13.50 4.74
CA MET A 1 0.52 12.49 4.85
C MET A 1 0.62 11.72 3.54
N GLY A 2 1.83 11.54 2.99
CA GLY A 2 2.07 10.73 1.79
C GLY A 2 2.80 9.42 2.14
N SER A 3 2.52 8.32 1.43
CA SER A 3 3.19 7.02 1.64
C SER A 3 3.29 6.21 0.35
N GLY A 4 4.38 5.45 0.20
CA GLY A 4 4.62 4.58 -0.94
C GLY A 4 5.82 3.65 -0.71
N LEU A 5 6.07 2.77 -1.70
CA LEU A 5 7.19 1.83 -1.68
C LEU A 5 8.51 2.48 -2.07
N SER A 6 9.61 1.99 -1.50
CA SER A 6 10.95 2.31 -2.00
C SER A 6 11.22 1.66 -3.38
N PRO A 7 11.90 2.35 -4.31
CA PRO A 7 12.19 3.79 -4.27
C PRO A 7 10.91 4.61 -4.51
N LEU A 8 10.65 5.60 -3.64
CA LEU A 8 9.47 6.44 -3.74
C LEU A 8 9.82 7.77 -4.45
N GLU A 9 9.21 8.01 -5.61
CA GLU A 9 9.17 9.32 -6.25
C GLU A 9 7.86 10.04 -5.93
N THR A 10 7.95 11.31 -5.53
CA THR A 10 6.77 12.13 -5.25
C THR A 10 7.03 13.60 -5.57
N ASN A 11 6.01 14.30 -6.08
CA ASN A 11 6.05 15.74 -6.29
C ASN A 11 5.56 16.43 -4.99
N ARG A 12 6.26 17.48 -4.56
CA ARG A 12 5.79 18.37 -3.48
C ARG A 12 5.52 19.75 -4.07
N HIS A 13 4.27 20.18 -4.05
CA HIS A 13 3.87 21.53 -4.44
C HIS A 13 3.93 22.44 -3.22
N GLY A 14 4.73 23.50 -3.25
CA GLY A 14 4.60 24.64 -2.38
C GLY A 14 3.58 25.58 -2.99
N SER A 15 2.36 25.62 -2.45
CA SER A 15 1.34 26.59 -2.87
C SER A 15 0.87 27.34 -1.62
N GLY A 16 1.03 28.66 -1.63
CA GLY A 16 0.54 29.57 -0.60
C GLY A 16 -0.37 30.64 -1.23
N PRO A 17 -1.17 31.36 -0.44
CA PRO A 17 -2.03 32.44 -0.93
C PRO A 17 -1.25 33.70 -1.37
N PHE A 18 0.08 33.60 -1.48
CA PHE A 18 1.01 34.69 -1.78
C PHE A 18 2.17 34.19 -2.67
N PRO A 19 2.82 35.07 -3.44
CA PRO A 19 4.04 34.73 -4.17
C PRO A 19 5.14 34.27 -3.21
N ILE A 20 5.73 33.10 -3.45
CA ILE A 20 6.81 32.53 -2.63
C ILE A 20 8.17 32.98 -3.20
N ALA A 21 9.01 33.58 -2.37
CA ALA A 21 10.41 33.85 -2.70
C ALA A 21 11.34 32.86 -1.97
N ASN A 22 12.31 32.30 -2.72
CA ASN A 22 13.42 31.47 -2.20
C ASN A 22 13.01 30.33 -1.24
N PRO A 23 12.14 29.39 -1.64
CA PRO A 23 11.77 28.29 -0.78
C PRO A 23 12.98 27.39 -0.51
N SER A 24 13.23 27.06 0.76
CA SER A 24 14.21 26.04 1.14
C SER A 24 13.49 24.77 1.58
N LEU A 25 13.99 23.62 1.13
CA LEU A 25 13.52 22.31 1.55
C LEU A 25 14.65 21.62 2.30
N THR A 26 14.43 21.38 3.59
CA THR A 26 15.32 20.56 4.42
C THR A 26 14.62 19.26 4.79
N TYR A 27 15.37 18.23 5.17
CA TYR A 27 14.81 16.94 5.56
C TYR A 27 15.59 16.29 6.69
N THR A 28 14.89 15.46 7.45
CA THR A 28 15.44 14.52 8.41
C THR A 28 14.88 13.14 8.10
N GLY A 29 15.72 12.11 8.02
CA GLY A 29 15.26 10.77 7.70
C GLY A 29 16.37 9.71 7.81
N PRO A 30 16.02 8.43 7.58
CA PRO A 30 16.91 7.28 7.76
C PRO A 30 17.97 7.11 6.67
N GLY A 31 17.91 7.89 5.59
CA GLY A 31 18.88 7.83 4.49
C GLY A 31 18.94 9.13 3.72
N GLU A 32 19.86 9.22 2.76
CA GLU A 32 19.95 10.39 1.90
C GLU A 32 18.72 10.52 0.98
N VAL A 33 18.32 11.76 0.74
CA VAL A 33 17.27 12.13 -0.22
C VAL A 33 17.91 12.74 -1.45
N GLU A 34 17.62 12.16 -2.61
CA GLU A 34 18.07 12.67 -3.90
C GLU A 34 17.07 13.73 -4.41
N PHE A 35 17.56 14.92 -4.76
CA PHE A 35 16.77 15.99 -5.35
C PHE A 35 16.87 15.90 -6.88
N LEU A 36 15.79 15.46 -7.52
CA LEU A 36 15.71 15.25 -8.96
C LEU A 36 15.36 16.55 -9.71
N GLU A 37 14.50 17.38 -9.10
CA GLU A 37 14.09 18.67 -9.63
C GLU A 37 13.77 19.62 -8.47
N SER A 38 14.22 20.86 -8.58
CA SER A 38 13.90 21.93 -7.63
C SER A 38 13.50 23.19 -8.40
N SER A 39 12.26 23.61 -8.22
CA SER A 39 11.77 24.92 -8.65
C SER A 39 11.20 25.69 -7.46
N THR A 40 10.76 26.93 -7.69
CA THR A 40 10.10 27.76 -6.67
C THR A 40 8.78 27.18 -6.17
N GLU A 41 8.17 26.24 -6.91
CA GLU A 41 6.86 25.67 -6.55
C GLU A 41 6.91 24.16 -6.38
N VAL A 42 7.90 23.46 -6.95
CA VAL A 42 7.93 22.00 -6.94
C VAL A 42 9.31 21.47 -6.58
N PHE A 43 9.34 20.61 -5.55
CA PHE A 43 10.49 19.75 -5.27
C PHE A 43 10.14 18.31 -5.63
N LYS A 44 10.91 17.74 -6.57
CA LYS A 44 10.87 16.31 -6.89
C LYS A 44 12.03 15.63 -6.18
N VAL A 45 11.70 14.76 -5.24
CA VAL A 45 12.68 14.05 -4.41
C VAL A 45 12.50 12.54 -4.52
N ARG A 46 13.61 11.80 -4.36
CA ARG A 46 13.64 10.34 -4.29
C ARG A 46 14.23 9.89 -2.95
N MET A 47 13.53 8.96 -2.30
CA MET A 47 13.96 8.30 -1.08
C MET A 47 14.16 6.81 -1.34
N SER A 48 15.38 6.31 -1.11
CA SER A 48 15.75 4.91 -1.37
C SER A 48 15.76 4.05 -0.11
N ALA A 49 15.95 4.63 1.07
CA ALA A 49 15.88 3.89 2.33
C ALA A 49 14.44 3.89 2.87
N ALA A 50 14.03 2.78 3.48
CA ALA A 50 12.75 2.70 4.16
C ALA A 50 12.77 3.46 5.50
N GLY A 51 11.63 4.02 5.89
CA GLY A 51 11.40 4.69 7.15
C GLY A 51 10.67 6.02 7.00
N ILE A 52 10.69 6.84 8.06
CA ILE A 52 9.96 8.11 8.11
C ILE A 52 10.92 9.25 7.76
N TYR A 53 10.57 10.00 6.72
CA TYR A 53 11.23 11.24 6.33
C TYR A 53 10.35 12.41 6.70
N THR A 54 10.89 13.36 7.44
CA THR A 54 10.24 14.63 7.75
C THR A 54 10.88 15.71 6.90
N PHE A 55 10.08 16.35 6.07
CA PHE A 55 10.49 17.46 5.23
C PHE A 55 9.98 18.76 5.82
N THR A 56 10.86 19.75 5.90
CA THR A 56 10.55 21.09 6.38
C THR A 56 10.73 22.06 5.23
N VAL A 57 9.64 22.68 4.80
CA VAL A 57 9.62 23.74 3.78
C VAL A 57 9.64 25.07 4.51
N GLN A 58 10.57 25.96 4.15
CA GLN A 58 10.55 27.35 4.59
C GLN A 58 10.43 28.26 3.38
N ALA A 59 9.51 29.23 3.45
CA ALA A 59 9.25 30.20 2.39
C ALA A 59 9.13 31.60 2.99
N MET A 60 9.55 32.62 2.24
CA MET A 60 9.43 34.01 2.65
C MET A 60 8.35 34.72 1.82
N ASP A 61 7.51 35.52 2.47
CA ASP A 61 6.53 36.37 1.78
C ASP A 61 7.12 37.73 1.37
N SER A 62 6.31 38.59 0.73
CA SER A 62 6.72 39.92 0.29
C SER A 62 7.04 40.90 1.43
N GLU A 63 6.71 40.55 2.67
CA GLU A 63 7.00 41.34 3.88
C GLU A 63 8.23 40.80 4.63
N ASN A 64 8.97 39.87 4.04
CA ASN A 64 10.12 39.17 4.60
C ASN A 64 9.80 38.29 5.83
N ILE A 65 8.55 37.86 6.00
CA ILE A 65 8.16 36.93 7.06
C ILE A 65 8.39 35.49 6.59
N VAL A 66 9.06 34.69 7.42
CA VAL A 66 9.33 33.27 7.13
C VAL A 66 8.18 32.39 7.62
N HIS A 67 7.60 31.65 6.68
CA HIS A 67 6.57 30.63 6.92
C HIS A 67 7.20 29.25 6.85
N THR A 68 6.80 28.35 7.76
CA THR A 68 7.31 26.97 7.81
C THR A 68 6.16 25.97 7.70
N ASP A 69 6.32 24.98 6.84
CA ASP A 69 5.43 23.82 6.75
C ASP A 69 6.22 22.52 6.91
N ILE A 70 5.61 21.52 7.53
CA ILE A 70 6.25 20.24 7.85
C ILE A 70 5.40 19.09 7.33
N VAL A 71 6.00 18.23 6.52
CA VAL A 71 5.35 17.02 5.99
C VAL A 71 6.14 15.76 6.30
N ALA A 72 5.47 14.78 6.90
CA ALA A 72 6.01 13.45 7.11
C ALA A 72 5.65 12.52 5.93
N ILE A 73 6.64 11.76 5.46
CA ILE A 73 6.53 10.74 4.41
C ILE A 73 7.01 9.41 4.98
N ALA A 74 6.18 8.38 4.89
CA ALA A 74 6.56 7.02 5.25
C ALA A 74 6.91 6.22 3.99
N VAL A 75 8.19 5.88 3.84
CA VAL A 75 8.72 5.00 2.80
C VAL A 75 8.73 3.57 3.34
N GLN A 76 8.00 2.67 2.70
CA GLN A 76 7.93 1.28 3.13
C GLN A 76 8.94 0.43 2.37
N ASP A 77 9.58 -0.48 3.08
CA ASP A 77 10.41 -1.53 2.48
C ASP A 77 9.51 -2.48 1.68
N ARG A 78 9.86 -2.71 0.41
CA ARG A 78 9.06 -3.52 -0.50
C ARG A 78 8.99 -4.98 -0.06
N ASP A 79 10.13 -5.54 0.33
CA ASP A 79 10.25 -6.96 0.63
C ASP A 79 9.60 -7.27 1.98
N GLN A 80 9.76 -6.39 2.97
CA GLN A 80 9.06 -6.51 4.25
C GLN A 80 7.55 -6.36 4.09
N LEU A 81 7.08 -5.43 3.25
CA LEU A 81 5.65 -5.32 2.94
C LEU A 81 5.16 -6.60 2.27
N ASP A 82 5.94 -7.13 1.32
CA ASP A 82 5.56 -8.35 0.61
C ASP A 82 5.45 -9.55 1.55
N ILE A 83 6.45 -9.76 2.40
CA ILE A 83 6.43 -10.79 3.45
C ILE A 83 5.20 -10.63 4.36
N LEU A 84 4.91 -9.40 4.79
CA LEU A 84 3.74 -9.12 5.63
C LEU A 84 2.43 -9.51 4.92
N LEU A 85 2.22 -9.08 3.68
CA LEU A 85 0.96 -9.32 2.98
C LEU A 85 0.80 -10.78 2.53
N GLN A 86 1.90 -11.45 2.16
CA GLN A 86 1.90 -12.89 1.93
C GLN A 86 1.54 -13.65 3.22
N SER A 87 2.06 -13.25 4.39
CA SER A 87 1.69 -13.88 5.66
C SER A 87 0.20 -13.70 5.99
N LYS A 88 -0.40 -12.55 5.65
CA LYS A 88 -1.84 -12.29 5.82
C LYS A 88 -2.68 -13.18 4.90
N TRP A 89 -2.23 -13.38 3.66
CA TRP A 89 -2.88 -14.27 2.72
C TRP A 89 -2.85 -15.72 3.20
N THR A 90 -1.67 -16.22 3.59
CA THR A 90 -1.49 -17.58 4.10
C THR A 90 -2.32 -17.82 5.36
N GLY A 91 -2.26 -16.91 6.35
CA GLY A 91 -3.07 -17.03 7.56
C GLY A 91 -4.58 -17.05 7.31
N MET A 92 -5.04 -16.36 6.27
CA MET A 92 -6.44 -16.44 5.83
C MET A 92 -6.75 -17.79 5.17
N LYS A 93 -5.89 -18.29 4.27
CA LYS A 93 -6.02 -19.63 3.67
C LYS A 93 -6.09 -20.72 4.74
N ASP A 94 -5.22 -20.66 5.76
CA ASP A 94 -5.17 -21.65 6.84
C ASP A 94 -6.45 -21.61 7.71
N ALA A 95 -6.96 -20.43 7.98
CA ALA A 95 -8.23 -20.27 8.70
C ALA A 95 -9.41 -20.87 7.91
N LEU A 96 -9.48 -20.63 6.59
CA LEU A 96 -10.48 -21.27 5.74
C LEU A 96 -10.28 -22.79 5.63
N GLY A 97 -9.03 -23.25 5.52
CA GLY A 97 -8.65 -24.66 5.47
C GLY A 97 -9.07 -25.45 6.72
N SER A 98 -9.08 -24.79 7.87
CA SER A 98 -9.54 -25.36 9.15
C SER A 98 -11.05 -25.19 9.39
N GLY A 99 -11.79 -24.62 8.43
CA GLY A 99 -13.22 -24.32 8.57
C GLY A 99 -13.53 -23.17 9.53
N ASN A 100 -12.52 -22.42 9.97
CA ASN A 100 -12.67 -21.28 10.88
C ASN A 100 -12.93 -19.99 10.09
N SER A 101 -14.18 -19.81 9.66
CA SER A 101 -14.61 -18.64 8.89
C SER A 101 -14.47 -17.33 9.69
N GLU A 102 -14.70 -17.34 11.00
CA GLU A 102 -14.56 -16.15 11.85
C GLU A 102 -13.11 -15.65 11.89
N ALA A 103 -12.15 -16.55 12.08
CA ALA A 103 -10.73 -16.20 12.02
C ALA A 103 -10.33 -15.68 10.63
N ALA A 104 -10.85 -16.30 9.56
CA ALA A 104 -10.60 -15.85 8.19
C ALA A 104 -11.14 -14.42 7.95
N LEU A 105 -12.35 -14.10 8.43
CA LEU A 105 -12.96 -12.77 8.35
C LEU A 105 -12.15 -11.70 9.10
N GLY A 106 -11.36 -12.12 10.09
CA GLY A 106 -10.38 -11.29 10.76
C GLY A 106 -9.35 -10.68 9.80
N TYR A 107 -9.01 -11.33 8.68
CA TYR A 107 -8.06 -10.80 7.69
C TYR A 107 -8.65 -9.76 6.74
N PHE A 108 -9.99 -9.65 6.69
CA PHE A 108 -10.69 -8.76 5.77
C PHE A 108 -10.83 -7.34 6.28
N HIS A 109 -10.84 -6.42 5.32
CA HIS A 109 -11.06 -5.01 5.56
C HIS A 109 -12.47 -4.81 6.14
N PRO A 110 -12.66 -3.96 7.17
CA PRO A 110 -13.98 -3.77 7.80
C PRO A 110 -15.09 -3.46 6.78
N GLY A 111 -14.79 -2.61 5.78
CA GLY A 111 -15.75 -2.23 4.74
C GLY A 111 -16.16 -3.34 3.76
N THR A 112 -15.49 -4.49 3.73
CA THR A 112 -15.88 -5.64 2.88
C THR A 112 -16.11 -6.92 3.67
N ARG A 113 -15.88 -6.90 4.99
CA ARG A 113 -15.99 -8.09 5.85
C ARG A 113 -17.38 -8.73 5.80
N GLU A 114 -18.45 -7.93 5.86
CA GLU A 114 -19.82 -8.46 5.84
C GLU A 114 -20.16 -9.19 4.53
N LEU A 115 -19.69 -8.66 3.40
CA LEU A 115 -19.84 -9.31 2.09
C LEU A 115 -19.18 -10.70 2.09
N TYR A 116 -17.94 -10.80 2.58
CA TYR A 116 -17.25 -12.10 2.67
C TYR A 116 -17.86 -13.02 3.71
N ALA A 117 -18.44 -12.49 4.78
CA ALA A 117 -19.14 -13.30 5.78
C ALA A 117 -20.33 -14.03 5.16
N GLU A 118 -21.10 -13.34 4.31
CA GLU A 118 -22.22 -13.95 3.60
C GLU A 118 -21.74 -14.99 2.57
N ILE A 119 -20.65 -14.71 1.83
CA ILE A 119 -20.04 -15.70 0.92
C ILE A 119 -19.59 -16.95 1.69
N PHE A 120 -18.88 -16.78 2.82
CA PHE A 120 -18.39 -17.91 3.61
C PHE A 120 -19.52 -18.74 4.19
N LYS A 121 -20.60 -18.08 4.62
CA LYS A 121 -21.80 -18.77 5.09
C LYS A 121 -22.45 -19.60 3.99
N GLN A 122 -22.52 -19.09 2.76
CA GLN A 122 -23.07 -19.82 1.62
C GLN A 122 -22.19 -21.00 1.20
N LEU A 123 -20.86 -20.84 1.24
CA LEU A 123 -19.90 -21.90 0.91
C LEU A 123 -19.83 -22.99 2.00
N GLY A 124 -20.04 -22.64 3.26
CA GLY A 124 -20.17 -23.56 4.39
C GLY A 124 -19.05 -24.61 4.43
N SER A 125 -19.43 -25.89 4.36
CA SER A 125 -18.51 -27.03 4.43
C SER A 125 -17.56 -27.17 3.23
N SER A 126 -17.78 -26.42 2.15
CA SER A 126 -16.87 -26.41 0.98
C SER A 126 -15.64 -25.52 1.19
N LEU A 127 -15.62 -24.66 2.22
CA LEU A 127 -14.53 -23.73 2.49
C LEU A 127 -13.14 -24.41 2.58
N PRO A 128 -12.94 -25.53 3.31
CA PRO A 128 -11.65 -26.19 3.36
C PRO A 128 -11.15 -26.67 1.99
N GLY A 129 -12.06 -27.22 1.17
CA GLY A 129 -11.76 -27.66 -0.18
C GLY A 129 -11.33 -26.49 -1.07
N ILE A 130 -12.04 -25.37 -1.01
CA ILE A 130 -11.68 -24.15 -1.73
C ILE A 130 -10.33 -23.62 -1.28
N ALA A 131 -10.09 -23.55 0.04
CA ALA A 131 -8.82 -23.09 0.61
C ALA A 131 -7.62 -23.91 0.12
N SER A 132 -7.78 -25.23 -0.01
CA SER A 132 -6.73 -26.12 -0.53
C SER A 132 -6.32 -25.83 -1.98
N GLN A 133 -7.21 -25.21 -2.77
CA GLN A 133 -6.95 -24.84 -4.16
C GLN A 133 -6.38 -23.43 -4.29
N MET A 134 -6.42 -22.62 -3.22
CA MET A 134 -5.91 -21.25 -3.23
C MET A 134 -4.38 -21.25 -3.35
N ARG A 135 -3.88 -20.53 -4.34
CA ARG A 135 -2.45 -20.51 -4.69
C ARG A 135 -1.72 -19.39 -3.97
N ASP A 136 -0.42 -19.31 -4.18
CA ASP A 136 0.41 -18.22 -3.70
C ASP A 136 0.25 -16.98 -4.58
N ILE A 137 0.73 -15.86 -4.07
CA ILE A 137 0.45 -14.54 -4.60
C ILE A 137 1.76 -13.82 -4.91
N GLU A 138 1.78 -13.06 -6.00
CA GLU A 138 2.95 -12.27 -6.40
C GLU A 138 2.58 -10.78 -6.39
N LEU A 139 3.41 -9.95 -5.73
CA LEU A 139 3.20 -8.51 -5.66
C LEU A 139 3.34 -7.88 -7.05
N ILE A 140 2.30 -7.17 -7.50
CA ILE A 140 2.37 -6.33 -8.70
C ILE A 140 2.84 -4.94 -8.32
N TYR A 141 2.14 -4.28 -7.40
CA TYR A 141 2.50 -2.94 -6.90
C TYR A 141 1.91 -2.67 -5.52
N ALA A 142 2.51 -1.75 -4.77
CA ALA A 142 1.85 -1.10 -3.63
C ALA A 142 2.10 0.42 -3.66
N LYS A 143 1.04 1.19 -3.40
CA LYS A 143 1.05 2.65 -3.41
C LYS A 143 -0.08 3.20 -2.56
N GLY A 144 0.19 4.25 -1.78
CA GLY A 144 -0.87 5.00 -1.09
C GLY A 144 -1.71 4.17 -0.12
N GLY A 145 -1.13 3.14 0.51
CA GLY A 145 -1.87 2.25 1.43
C GLY A 145 -2.76 1.22 0.73
N ALA A 146 -2.60 1.01 -0.58
CA ALA A 146 -3.19 -0.08 -1.34
C ALA A 146 -2.08 -0.96 -1.96
N ALA A 147 -2.31 -2.27 -2.07
CA ALA A 147 -1.42 -3.19 -2.75
C ALA A 147 -2.22 -4.14 -3.64
N LYS A 148 -1.68 -4.45 -4.82
CA LYS A 148 -2.27 -5.38 -5.78
C LYS A 148 -1.34 -6.55 -5.98
N TYR A 149 -1.92 -7.74 -5.88
CA TYR A 149 -1.26 -9.02 -6.10
C TYR A 149 -1.92 -9.76 -7.25
N ARG A 150 -1.18 -10.68 -7.88
CA ARG A 150 -1.74 -11.66 -8.80
C ARG A 150 -1.65 -13.07 -8.25
N ILE A 151 -2.63 -13.88 -8.61
CA ILE A 151 -2.58 -15.33 -8.58
C ILE A 151 -2.48 -15.79 -10.04
N LYS A 152 -1.52 -16.66 -10.34
CA LYS A 152 -1.45 -17.36 -11.64
C LYS A 152 -2.03 -18.76 -11.49
N ARG A 153 -2.90 -19.14 -12.41
CA ARG A 153 -3.49 -20.47 -12.47
C ARG A 153 -3.53 -20.95 -13.90
N GLN A 154 -3.23 -22.22 -14.10
CA GLN A 154 -3.53 -22.92 -15.34
C GLN A 154 -4.92 -23.52 -15.23
N GLU A 155 -5.79 -23.19 -16.18
CA GLU A 155 -7.15 -23.72 -16.26
C GLU A 155 -7.35 -24.40 -17.60
N GLU A 156 -7.91 -25.61 -17.58
CA GLU A 156 -8.28 -26.33 -18.79
C GLU A 156 -9.72 -25.97 -19.17
N VAL A 157 -9.90 -25.40 -20.37
CA VAL A 157 -11.20 -25.05 -20.93
C VAL A 157 -11.29 -25.71 -22.30
N GLN A 158 -12.24 -26.64 -22.44
CA GLN A 158 -12.45 -27.39 -23.70
C GLN A 158 -11.22 -28.17 -24.20
N GLY A 159 -10.37 -28.68 -23.29
CA GLY A 159 -9.17 -29.45 -23.63
C GLY A 159 -7.93 -28.60 -23.89
N GLU A 160 -8.03 -27.28 -23.82
CA GLU A 160 -6.91 -26.35 -23.94
C GLU A 160 -6.56 -25.72 -22.60
N ILE A 161 -5.26 -25.60 -22.31
CA ILE A 161 -4.75 -25.01 -21.08
C ILE A 161 -4.54 -23.51 -21.28
N TYR A 162 -5.15 -22.71 -20.41
CA TYR A 162 -5.03 -21.26 -20.38
C TYR A 162 -4.34 -20.79 -19.11
N ASP A 163 -3.41 -19.86 -19.23
CA ASP A 163 -2.87 -19.13 -18.08
C ASP A 163 -3.83 -18.01 -17.67
N VAL A 164 -4.58 -18.24 -16.60
CA VAL A 164 -5.54 -17.29 -16.02
C VAL A 164 -4.89 -16.53 -14.86
N SER A 165 -5.06 -15.21 -14.86
CA SER A 165 -4.58 -14.33 -13.79
C SER A 165 -5.74 -13.73 -13.00
N TYR A 166 -5.80 -14.05 -11.71
CA TYR A 166 -6.73 -13.43 -10.75
C TYR A 166 -5.99 -12.39 -9.92
N TYR A 167 -6.73 -11.46 -9.30
CA TYR A 167 -6.13 -10.36 -8.54
C TYR A 167 -6.68 -10.25 -7.14
N ILE A 168 -5.76 -10.01 -6.20
CA ILE A 168 -6.08 -9.70 -4.81
C ILE A 168 -5.69 -8.25 -4.54
N TYR A 169 -6.53 -7.58 -3.77
CA TYR A 169 -6.33 -6.19 -3.37
C TYR A 169 -6.26 -6.12 -1.85
N PHE A 170 -5.17 -5.56 -1.34
CA PHE A 170 -5.01 -5.19 0.05
C PHE A 170 -5.18 -3.68 0.20
N ALA A 171 -5.73 -3.27 1.33
CA ALA A 171 -5.82 -1.86 1.72
C ALA A 171 -5.59 -1.72 3.23
N LYS A 172 -5.03 -0.59 3.64
CA LYS A 172 -5.00 -0.20 5.06
C LYS A 172 -6.40 0.15 5.52
N ASP A 173 -6.78 -0.37 6.69
CA ASP A 173 -7.98 0.05 7.40
C ASP A 173 -7.79 1.43 8.07
N PRO A 174 -8.82 2.01 8.71
CA PRO A 174 -8.71 3.32 9.36
C PRO A 174 -7.64 3.41 10.46
N TYR A 175 -7.16 2.27 10.98
CA TYR A 175 -6.10 2.18 11.97
C TYR A 175 -4.72 1.95 11.34
N GLY A 176 -4.63 1.96 10.00
CA GLY A 176 -3.39 1.75 9.27
C GLY A 176 -2.99 0.28 9.10
N ILE A 177 -3.85 -0.67 9.50
CA ILE A 177 -3.55 -2.10 9.43
C ILE A 177 -3.90 -2.61 8.04
N TRP A 178 -2.96 -3.31 7.38
CA TRP A 178 -3.21 -3.94 6.10
C TRP A 178 -4.20 -5.11 6.22
N ARG A 179 -5.24 -5.08 5.38
CA ARG A 179 -6.30 -6.08 5.30
C ARG A 179 -6.61 -6.46 3.86
N ILE A 180 -7.20 -7.62 3.66
CA ILE A 180 -7.72 -8.05 2.35
C ILE A 180 -8.98 -7.22 2.06
N ALA A 181 -8.92 -6.37 1.05
CA ALA A 181 -10.06 -5.58 0.61
C ALA A 181 -10.93 -6.38 -0.37
N ARG A 182 -10.29 -7.10 -1.31
CA ARG A 182 -10.98 -7.91 -2.32
C ARG A 182 -10.13 -9.09 -2.80
N TYR A 183 -10.73 -10.26 -2.99
CA TYR A 183 -10.15 -11.41 -3.69
C TYR A 183 -11.21 -12.14 -4.51
#